data_AF-A0A0J6HEP2-F1
#
_entry.id   AF-A0A0J6HEP2-F1
#
_cell.length_a   1.000
_cell.length_b   1.000
_cell.length_c   1.000
_cell.angle_alpha   90.00
_cell.angle_beta   90.00
_cell.angle_gamma   90.00
#
_symmetry.space_group_name_H-M   'P 1'
#
loop_
_entity.id
_entity.type
_entity.pdbx_description
1 polymer ?
#
loop_
_entity_poly.entity_id
_entity_poly.type
_entity_poly.pdbx_seq_one_letter_code
_entity_poly.pdbx_strand_id
1 'polypeptide(L)'
;MGNVHFNLNNSAHLGGMAPPPVPGGGFGNALLPGAMFGMAGTYIIVNSNSNNRYIGIANDIGTRFNTRLATITETGFLPAEMARIGVTWGTTTCQNTPPVFGVAPAPVIAVPAPPAAFNALIDGAAVNLERLLIRFVITQLGAGGTVSNNAMAVAPYANPTANPITVRLTWGAMGGLYMAGFHQAVWNVGMFNAW
;
A
#
# COMPACT_ATOMS: atom_id res chain seq x y z
N MET A 1 -11.96 -5.85 -19.83
CA MET A 1 -11.33 -4.77 -19.03
C MET A 1 -9.98 -5.26 -18.58
N GLY A 2 -8.98 -4.37 -18.52
CA GLY A 2 -7.73 -4.66 -17.84
C GLY A 2 -7.95 -4.80 -16.34
N ASN A 3 -6.96 -5.31 -15.62
CA ASN A 3 -7.03 -5.51 -14.17
C ASN A 3 -5.77 -4.98 -13.48
N VAL A 4 -5.96 -4.29 -12.37
CA VAL A 4 -4.90 -4.03 -11.38
C VAL A 4 -5.36 -4.56 -10.03
N HIS A 5 -4.60 -5.48 -9.45
CA HIS A 5 -4.87 -6.03 -8.12
C HIS A 5 -3.71 -5.74 -7.18
N PHE A 6 -3.97 -4.88 -6.20
CA PHE A 6 -3.12 -4.66 -5.03
C PHE A 6 -3.43 -5.74 -3.99
N ASN A 7 -2.62 -6.79 -3.95
CA ASN A 7 -2.82 -7.93 -3.06
C ASN A 7 -1.99 -7.76 -1.78
N LEU A 8 -2.54 -7.06 -0.79
CA LEU A 8 -1.85 -6.71 0.46
C LEU A 8 -2.24 -7.62 1.63
N ASN A 9 -2.27 -8.93 1.42
CA ASN A 9 -2.72 -9.87 2.47
C ASN A 9 -1.76 -9.97 3.67
N ASN A 10 -0.48 -9.65 3.49
CA ASN A 10 0.44 -9.59 4.63
C ASN A 10 0.07 -8.38 5.48
N SER A 11 -0.14 -8.57 6.78
CA SER A 11 -0.58 -7.49 7.65
C SER A 11 -0.18 -7.70 9.11
N ALA A 12 0.00 -6.60 9.84
CA ALA A 12 0.36 -6.57 11.25
C ALA A 12 0.01 -5.21 11.86
N HIS A 13 0.15 -5.08 13.17
CA HIS A 13 0.30 -3.78 13.83
C HIS A 13 1.78 -3.51 14.12
N LEU A 14 2.16 -2.27 14.34
CA LEU A 14 3.57 -1.89 14.52
C LEU A 14 4.05 -1.91 15.98
N GLY A 15 3.26 -2.42 16.93
CA GLY A 15 3.62 -2.48 18.36
C GLY A 15 5.00 -3.07 18.66
N GLY A 16 5.46 -4.07 17.90
CA GLY A 16 6.78 -4.67 18.06
C GLY A 16 7.97 -3.75 17.69
N MET A 17 7.71 -2.66 16.97
CA MET A 17 8.75 -1.70 16.56
C MET A 17 9.14 -0.72 17.67
N ALA A 18 8.37 -0.65 18.76
CA ALA A 18 8.68 0.14 19.94
C ALA A 18 8.69 -0.78 21.17
N PRO A 19 9.83 -1.42 21.47
CA PRO A 19 9.93 -2.27 22.65
C PRO A 19 9.87 -1.42 23.92
N PRO A 20 9.34 -1.96 25.04
CA PRO A 20 9.33 -1.24 26.29
C PRO A 20 10.76 -0.93 26.78
N PRO A 21 10.95 0.16 27.55
CA PRO A 21 12.21 0.41 28.24
C PRO A 21 12.56 -0.75 29.17
N VAL A 22 13.85 -1.06 29.28
CA VAL A 22 14.35 -2.06 30.23
C VAL A 22 14.98 -1.39 31.44
N PRO A 23 14.94 -2.01 32.63
CA PRO A 23 15.64 -1.50 33.81
C PRO A 23 17.11 -1.21 33.50
N GLY A 24 17.59 -0.04 33.90
CA GLY A 24 18.97 0.42 33.61
C GLY A 24 19.12 1.36 32.42
N GLY A 25 18.01 1.82 31.80
CA GLY A 25 18.02 2.93 30.84
C GLY A 25 18.21 2.51 29.37
N GLY A 26 18.05 1.23 29.05
CA GLY A 26 18.06 0.72 27.67
C GLY A 26 16.65 0.48 27.12
N PHE A 27 16.60 -0.03 25.88
CA PHE A 27 15.37 -0.51 25.24
C PHE A 27 15.48 -2.00 24.95
N GLY A 28 14.33 -2.69 24.88
CA GLY A 28 14.29 -4.06 24.39
C GLY A 28 14.65 -4.16 22.89
N ASN A 29 14.57 -5.37 22.33
CA ASN A 29 14.83 -5.56 20.90
C ASN A 29 13.61 -5.15 20.06
N ALA A 30 13.77 -4.16 19.19
CA ALA A 30 12.73 -3.72 18.28
C ALA A 30 12.60 -4.70 17.11
N LEU A 31 11.37 -5.10 16.78
CA LEU A 31 11.10 -6.14 15.79
C LEU A 31 10.17 -5.63 14.69
N LEU A 32 10.50 -5.99 13.45
CA LEU A 32 9.59 -5.82 12.32
C LEU A 32 8.56 -6.96 12.27
N PRO A 33 7.38 -6.70 11.67
CA PRO A 33 6.50 -7.76 11.22
C PRO A 33 7.25 -8.79 10.34
N GLY A 34 6.95 -10.07 10.54
CA GLY A 34 7.53 -11.15 9.75
C GLY A 34 7.21 -11.02 8.25
N ALA A 35 8.04 -11.61 7.39
CA ALA A 35 7.87 -11.58 5.93
C ALA A 35 7.93 -10.19 5.25
N MET A 36 8.54 -9.19 5.91
CA MET A 36 8.84 -7.90 5.27
C MET A 36 10.17 -7.89 4.51
N PHE A 37 11.21 -8.55 5.04
CA PHE A 37 12.55 -8.54 4.42
C PHE A 37 12.57 -9.27 3.08
N GLY A 38 13.26 -8.68 2.10
CA GLY A 38 13.39 -9.22 0.75
C GLY A 38 12.13 -9.09 -0.11
N MET A 39 11.10 -8.38 0.39
CA MET A 39 9.85 -8.19 -0.34
C MET A 39 9.80 -6.81 -1.00
N ALA A 40 9.81 -6.79 -2.33
CA ALA A 40 9.44 -5.61 -3.11
C ALA A 40 7.91 -5.52 -3.20
N GLY A 41 7.36 -4.30 -3.11
CA GLY A 41 5.91 -4.16 -3.21
C GLY A 41 5.34 -2.83 -2.73
N THR A 42 4.03 -2.85 -2.54
CA THR A 42 3.22 -1.75 -2.03
C THR A 42 2.84 -2.03 -0.58
N TYR A 43 2.67 -0.96 0.20
CA TYR A 43 2.18 -1.04 1.56
C TYR A 43 1.32 0.16 1.91
N ILE A 44 0.41 -0.06 2.86
CA ILE A 44 -0.45 0.96 3.46
C ILE A 44 -0.24 0.90 4.96
N ILE A 45 0.10 2.04 5.55
CA ILE A 45 0.15 2.26 6.99
C ILE A 45 -1.10 3.05 7.36
N VAL A 46 -1.79 2.64 8.42
CA VAL A 46 -2.98 3.31 8.92
C VAL A 46 -2.86 3.51 10.41
N ASN A 47 -3.00 4.75 10.88
CA ASN A 47 -3.14 5.03 12.31
C ASN A 47 -4.62 4.90 12.68
N SER A 48 -5.00 3.96 13.56
CA SER A 48 -6.39 3.74 13.92
C SER A 48 -7.01 4.86 14.77
N ASN A 49 -6.19 5.68 15.43
CA ASN A 49 -6.69 6.82 16.23
C ASN A 49 -7.05 8.02 15.37
N SER A 50 -6.16 8.41 14.46
CA SER A 50 -6.37 9.59 13.61
C SER A 50 -6.95 9.24 12.24
N ASN A 51 -6.99 7.95 11.90
CA ASN A 51 -7.34 7.43 10.57
C ASN A 51 -6.46 8.04 9.46
N ASN A 52 -5.28 8.56 9.82
CA ASN A 52 -4.27 8.99 8.87
C ASN A 52 -3.68 7.78 8.16
N ARG A 53 -3.43 7.94 6.85
CA ARG A 53 -2.95 6.87 5.99
C ARG A 53 -1.68 7.30 5.28
N TYR A 54 -0.74 6.39 5.19
CA TYR A 54 0.43 6.53 4.35
C TYR A 54 0.50 5.36 3.39
N ILE A 55 0.69 5.65 2.11
CA ILE A 55 0.77 4.66 1.04
C ILE A 55 2.15 4.83 0.43
N GLY A 56 2.85 3.72 0.25
CA GLY A 56 4.17 3.75 -0.33
C GLY A 56 4.57 2.48 -1.06
N ILE A 57 5.69 2.61 -1.75
CA ILE A 57 6.38 1.53 -2.47
C ILE A 57 7.78 1.28 -1.89
N ALA A 58 8.28 0.06 -2.07
CA ALA A 58 9.68 -0.27 -1.78
C ALA A 58 10.17 -1.41 -2.69
N ASN A 59 11.47 -1.40 -2.98
CA ASN A 59 12.19 -2.56 -3.52
C ASN A 59 12.50 -3.60 -2.43
N ASP A 60 12.56 -3.17 -1.17
CA ASP A 60 12.59 -4.04 0.02
C ASP A 60 11.87 -3.33 1.17
N ILE A 61 10.68 -3.83 1.51
CA ILE A 61 9.83 -3.28 2.56
C ILE A 61 10.49 -3.44 3.92
N GLY A 62 11.12 -4.58 4.19
CA GLY A 62 11.83 -4.84 5.43
C GLY A 62 12.98 -3.86 5.63
N THR A 63 13.85 -3.71 4.63
CA THR A 63 14.93 -2.70 4.67
C THR A 63 14.36 -1.30 4.89
N ARG A 64 13.27 -0.94 4.20
CA ARG A 64 12.63 0.36 4.37
C ARG A 64 12.12 0.59 5.79
N PHE A 65 11.47 -0.38 6.43
CA PHE A 65 10.98 -0.21 7.80
C PHE A 65 12.13 -0.30 8.82
N ASN A 66 13.14 -1.13 8.55
CA ASN A 66 14.29 -1.34 9.42
C ASN A 66 15.07 -0.05 9.70
N THR A 67 15.23 0.83 8.69
CA THR A 67 15.92 2.12 8.87
C THR A 67 15.23 3.08 9.84
N ARG A 68 13.99 2.79 10.26
CA ARG A 68 13.20 3.62 11.18
C ARG A 68 13.09 3.05 12.59
N LEU A 69 13.51 1.80 12.81
CA LEU A 69 13.42 1.15 14.13
C LEU A 69 14.19 1.89 15.21
N ALA A 70 15.44 2.27 14.92
CA ALA A 70 16.29 3.00 15.87
C ALA A 70 15.62 4.32 16.26
N THR A 71 15.16 5.10 15.27
CA THR A 71 14.47 6.37 15.52
C THR A 71 13.20 6.19 16.35
N ILE A 72 12.35 5.20 16.05
CA ILE A 72 11.13 4.94 16.83
C ILE A 72 11.47 4.60 18.29
N THR A 73 12.51 3.80 18.49
CA THR A 73 12.97 3.39 19.81
C THR A 73 13.57 4.56 20.59
N GLU A 74 14.50 5.30 19.98
CA GLU A 74 15.23 6.41 20.60
C GLU A 74 14.35 7.63 20.90
N THR A 75 13.30 7.86 20.11
CA THR A 75 12.34 8.95 20.35
C THR A 75 11.27 8.61 21.38
N GLY A 76 11.27 7.38 21.92
CA GLY A 76 10.45 6.99 23.06
C GLY A 76 8.97 6.76 22.73
N PHE A 77 8.63 6.37 21.51
CA PHE A 77 7.26 5.95 21.19
C PHE A 77 6.82 4.80 22.11
N LEU A 78 5.58 4.86 22.60
CA LEU A 78 5.08 3.81 23.49
C LEU A 78 4.63 2.58 22.68
N PRO A 79 4.88 1.34 23.17
CA PRO A 79 4.40 0.13 22.50
C PRO A 79 2.89 0.17 22.23
N ALA A 80 2.11 0.72 23.16
CA ALA A 80 0.66 0.85 23.04
C ALA A 80 0.22 1.84 21.95
N GLU A 81 1.04 2.87 21.68
CA GLU A 81 0.77 3.81 20.59
C GLU A 81 1.10 3.20 19.24
N MET A 82 2.24 2.50 19.15
CA MET A 82 2.64 1.79 17.94
C MET A 82 1.71 0.61 17.61
N ALA A 83 1.11 -0.02 18.63
CA ALA A 83 0.10 -1.06 18.45
C ALA A 83 -1.21 -0.53 17.84
N ARG A 84 -1.43 0.78 17.79
CA ARG A 84 -2.57 1.43 17.10
C ARG A 84 -2.27 1.78 15.65
N ILE A 85 -1.07 1.48 15.17
CA ILE A 85 -0.69 1.68 13.78
C ILE A 85 -0.70 0.33 13.08
N GLY A 86 -1.66 0.16 12.18
CA GLY A 86 -1.77 -0.98 11.30
C GLY A 86 -0.92 -0.82 10.06
N VAL A 87 -0.41 -1.93 9.54
CA VAL A 87 0.25 -2.00 8.24
C VAL A 87 -0.25 -3.21 7.48
N THR A 88 -0.45 -3.04 6.18
CA THR A 88 -0.72 -4.12 5.23
C THR A 88 0.19 -3.94 4.02
N TRP A 89 0.77 -5.02 3.52
CA TRP A 89 1.75 -4.97 2.44
C TRP A 89 1.66 -6.18 1.53
N GLY A 90 2.21 -6.06 0.33
CA GLY A 90 1.94 -7.04 -0.70
C GLY A 90 2.51 -6.73 -2.06
N THR A 91 2.10 -7.55 -3.02
CA THR A 91 2.46 -7.39 -4.43
C THR A 91 1.33 -6.71 -5.18
N THR A 92 1.67 -6.08 -6.31
CA THR A 92 0.69 -5.57 -7.26
C THR A 92 0.76 -6.42 -8.51
N THR A 93 -0.38 -6.86 -9.03
CA THR A 93 -0.47 -7.55 -10.32
C THR A 93 -1.26 -6.71 -11.30
N CYS A 94 -0.84 -6.74 -12.57
CA CYS A 94 -1.45 -6.00 -13.66
C CYS A 94 -1.76 -6.94 -14.82
N GLN A 95 -2.88 -6.73 -15.49
CA GLN A 95 -3.32 -7.52 -16.63
C GLN A 95 -3.89 -6.60 -17.70
N ASN A 96 -3.49 -6.80 -18.95
CA ASN A 96 -4.06 -6.10 -20.09
C ASN A 96 -5.52 -6.53 -20.32
N THR A 97 -6.28 -5.69 -21.01
CA THR A 97 -7.63 -6.01 -21.46
C THR A 97 -7.60 -7.27 -22.33
N PRO A 98 -8.37 -8.32 -21.99
CA PRO A 98 -8.48 -9.49 -22.84
C PRO A 98 -9.00 -9.13 -24.23
N PRO A 99 -8.44 -9.70 -25.32
CA PRO A 99 -8.98 -9.52 -26.65
C PRO A 99 -10.40 -10.08 -26.72
N VAL A 100 -11.25 -9.51 -27.58
CA VAL A 100 -12.63 -10.00 -27.80
C VAL A 100 -12.63 -11.47 -28.23
N PHE A 101 -11.66 -11.84 -29.05
CA PHE A 101 -11.41 -13.21 -29.46
C PHE A 101 -9.96 -13.56 -29.13
N GLY A 102 -9.75 -14.49 -28.21
CA GLY A 102 -8.42 -14.97 -27.84
C GLY A 102 -8.29 -15.32 -26.37
N VAL A 103 -7.08 -15.73 -26.00
CA VAL A 103 -6.75 -16.07 -24.60
C VAL A 103 -6.49 -14.77 -23.83
N ALA A 104 -7.04 -14.68 -22.62
CA ALA A 104 -6.77 -13.55 -21.73
C ALA A 104 -5.26 -13.49 -21.41
N PRO A 105 -4.61 -12.31 -21.50
CA PRO A 105 -3.21 -12.15 -21.13
C PRO A 105 -2.97 -12.60 -19.68
N ALA A 106 -1.85 -13.24 -19.37
CA ALA A 106 -1.53 -13.59 -17.99
C ALA A 106 -1.30 -12.32 -17.15
N PRO A 107 -1.75 -12.28 -15.87
CA PRO A 107 -1.35 -11.22 -14.96
C PRO A 107 0.16 -11.21 -14.73
N VAL A 108 0.74 -10.01 -14.67
CA VAL A 108 2.17 -9.79 -14.42
C VAL A 108 2.34 -9.10 -13.07
N ILE A 109 3.30 -9.54 -12.27
CA ILE A 109 3.67 -8.87 -11.02
C ILE A 109 4.42 -7.58 -11.36
N ALA A 110 3.90 -6.44 -10.92
CA ALA A 110 4.59 -5.17 -11.02
C ALA A 110 5.58 -5.03 -9.85
N VAL A 111 6.84 -4.78 -10.17
CA VAL A 111 7.93 -4.65 -9.18
C VAL A 111 8.32 -3.17 -9.04
N PRO A 112 8.21 -2.58 -7.83
CA PRO A 112 8.67 -1.21 -7.62
C PRO A 112 10.20 -1.10 -7.72
N ALA A 113 10.67 -0.05 -8.38
CA ALA A 113 12.09 0.28 -8.47
C ALA A 113 12.37 1.73 -8.06
N PRO A 114 12.16 2.12 -6.78
CA PRO A 114 12.46 3.48 -6.32
C PRO A 114 13.93 3.85 -6.61
N PRO A 115 14.24 5.11 -6.97
CA PRO A 115 13.36 6.28 -6.96
C PRO A 115 12.50 6.43 -8.23
N ALA A 116 12.57 5.50 -9.19
CA ALA A 116 11.74 5.56 -10.38
C ALA A 116 10.25 5.39 -10.03
N ALA A 117 9.39 6.01 -10.83
CA ALA A 117 7.95 5.89 -10.67
C ALA A 117 7.50 4.43 -10.82
N PHE A 118 6.65 3.96 -9.90
CA PHE A 118 6.11 2.61 -9.95
C PHE A 118 5.01 2.51 -11.02
N ASN A 119 5.45 2.27 -12.25
CA ASN A 119 4.59 2.21 -13.43
C ASN A 119 4.44 0.77 -13.95
N ALA A 120 3.29 0.48 -14.53
CA ALA A 120 3.08 -0.69 -15.38
C ALA A 120 2.48 -0.28 -16.73
N LEU A 121 2.80 -1.02 -17.78
CA LEU A 121 2.13 -0.88 -19.07
C LEU A 121 0.83 -1.68 -19.04
N ILE A 122 -0.29 -0.98 -19.23
CA ILE A 122 -1.62 -1.58 -19.37
C ILE A 122 -2.18 -1.08 -20.69
N ASP A 123 -2.53 -2.00 -21.59
CA ASP A 123 -3.02 -1.70 -22.93
C ASP A 123 -2.11 -0.71 -23.70
N GLY A 124 -0.80 -0.80 -23.47
CA GLY A 124 0.20 0.06 -24.09
C GLY A 124 0.40 1.43 -23.44
N ALA A 125 -0.44 1.83 -22.47
CA ALA A 125 -0.27 3.09 -21.74
C ALA A 125 0.43 2.88 -20.39
N ALA A 126 1.27 3.82 -19.99
CA ALA A 126 1.95 3.80 -18.70
C ALA A 126 1.00 4.23 -17.58
N VAL A 127 0.73 3.33 -16.64
CA VAL A 127 -0.11 3.55 -15.45
C VAL A 127 0.79 3.61 -14.22
N ASN A 128 0.74 4.72 -13.48
CA ASN A 128 1.38 4.88 -12.18
C ASN A 128 0.55 4.22 -11.09
N LEU A 129 1.03 3.08 -10.62
CA LEU A 129 0.31 2.20 -9.70
C LEU A 129 0.27 2.76 -8.28
N GLU A 130 1.31 3.46 -7.84
CA GLU A 130 1.30 4.12 -6.53
C GLU A 130 0.23 5.23 -6.48
N ARG A 131 0.20 6.08 -7.52
CA ARG A 131 -0.82 7.12 -7.67
C ARG A 131 -2.23 6.53 -7.78
N LEU A 132 -2.38 5.45 -8.55
CA LEU A 132 -3.66 4.74 -8.66
C LEU A 132 -4.15 4.24 -7.30
N LEU A 133 -3.28 3.60 -6.51
CA LEU A 133 -3.63 3.10 -5.18
C LEU A 133 -4.04 4.24 -4.24
N ILE A 134 -3.30 5.35 -4.24
CA ILE A 134 -3.62 6.53 -3.43
C ILE A 134 -5.03 7.05 -3.75
N ARG A 135 -5.32 7.23 -5.05
CA ARG A 135 -6.63 7.70 -5.48
C ARG A 135 -7.73 6.70 -5.18
N PHE A 136 -7.49 5.41 -5.36
CA PHE A 136 -8.44 4.35 -5.01
C PHE A 136 -8.79 4.37 -3.52
N VAL A 137 -7.80 4.44 -2.63
CA VAL A 137 -8.04 4.48 -1.17
C VAL A 137 -8.83 5.72 -0.76
N ILE A 138 -8.47 6.91 -1.26
CA ILE A 138 -9.11 8.17 -0.86
C ILE A 138 -10.60 8.20 -1.16
N THR A 139 -10.98 7.62 -2.29
CA THR A 139 -12.30 7.76 -2.87
C THR A 139 -13.22 6.59 -2.59
N GLN A 140 -12.67 5.38 -2.50
CA GLN A 140 -13.45 4.16 -2.27
C GLN A 140 -13.56 3.81 -0.79
N LEU A 141 -12.51 4.11 -0.01
CA LEU A 141 -12.47 3.81 1.41
C LEU A 141 -12.61 5.07 2.27
N GLY A 142 -12.92 6.19 1.62
CA GLY A 142 -12.90 7.53 2.19
C GLY A 142 -11.49 7.98 2.59
N ALA A 143 -11.27 9.29 2.66
CA ALA A 143 -10.00 9.82 3.15
C ALA A 143 -9.73 9.35 4.59
N GLY A 144 -10.79 9.25 5.41
CA GLY A 144 -10.75 8.79 6.80
C GLY A 144 -10.05 9.75 7.77
N GLY A 145 -8.97 10.39 7.30
CA GLY A 145 -8.12 11.42 7.88
C GLY A 145 -7.27 12.04 6.76
N THR A 146 -5.98 12.27 6.98
CA THR A 146 -5.05 12.75 5.93
C THR A 146 -4.30 11.62 5.25
N VAL A 147 -4.03 11.77 3.94
CA VAL A 147 -3.13 10.89 3.18
C VAL A 147 -1.80 11.63 2.95
N SER A 148 -0.73 11.18 3.59
CA SER A 148 0.47 12.01 3.82
C SER A 148 1.41 12.16 2.62
N ASN A 149 1.18 11.50 1.48
CA ASN A 149 1.96 11.68 0.23
C ASN A 149 1.33 12.73 -0.71
N ASN A 150 0.97 13.87 -0.11
CA ASN A 150 0.02 14.88 -0.57
C ASN A 150 0.14 15.30 -2.05
N ALA A 151 1.35 15.35 -2.63
CA ALA A 151 1.54 15.68 -4.04
C ALA A 151 0.78 14.74 -5.00
N MET A 152 0.74 13.44 -4.68
CA MET A 152 0.03 12.43 -5.49
C MET A 152 -1.47 12.34 -5.11
N ALA A 153 -1.83 12.80 -3.91
CA ALA A 153 -3.19 12.76 -3.40
C ALA A 153 -4.08 13.90 -3.95
N VAL A 154 -3.52 15.10 -4.17
CA VAL A 154 -4.30 16.30 -4.52
C VAL A 154 -4.77 16.31 -5.98
N ALA A 155 -3.92 15.87 -6.91
CA ALA A 155 -4.20 15.99 -8.34
C ALA A 155 -5.05 14.82 -8.87
N PRO A 156 -6.16 15.09 -9.59
CA PRO A 156 -6.95 14.04 -10.22
C PRO A 156 -6.12 13.10 -11.09
N TYR A 157 -6.46 11.81 -11.09
CA TYR A 157 -5.79 10.82 -11.93
C TYR A 157 -6.79 10.16 -12.87
N ALA A 158 -6.65 10.43 -14.16
CA ALA A 158 -7.50 9.88 -15.22
C ALA A 158 -6.91 8.59 -15.77
N ASN A 159 -7.78 7.66 -16.15
CA ASN A 159 -7.36 6.41 -16.80
C ASN A 159 -6.71 6.75 -18.15
N PRO A 160 -5.39 6.50 -18.33
CA PRO A 160 -4.69 6.85 -19.56
C PRO A 160 -4.86 5.80 -20.66
N THR A 161 -5.49 4.66 -20.36
CA THR A 161 -5.71 3.58 -21.31
C THR A 161 -6.98 3.80 -22.14
N ALA A 162 -7.08 3.10 -23.27
CA ALA A 162 -8.27 3.14 -24.12
C ALA A 162 -9.45 2.31 -23.57
N ASN A 163 -9.24 1.52 -22.51
CA ASN A 163 -10.25 0.61 -21.96
C ASN A 163 -10.44 0.83 -20.45
N PRO A 164 -11.62 0.53 -19.88
CA PRO A 164 -11.78 0.55 -18.43
C PRO A 164 -10.88 -0.48 -17.75
N ILE A 165 -10.38 -0.14 -16.57
CA ILE A 165 -9.56 -1.01 -15.73
C ILE A 165 -10.33 -1.38 -14.47
N THR A 166 -10.43 -2.66 -14.15
CA THR A 166 -10.89 -3.09 -12.83
C THR A 166 -9.75 -2.95 -11.84
N VAL A 167 -9.97 -2.16 -10.79
CA VAL A 167 -8.99 -1.95 -9.71
C VAL A 167 -9.50 -2.66 -8.47
N ARG A 168 -8.69 -3.57 -7.92
CA ARG A 168 -8.98 -4.30 -6.69
C ARG A 168 -7.89 -4.05 -5.66
N LEU A 169 -8.29 -3.77 -4.43
CA LEU A 169 -7.42 -3.76 -3.26
C LEU A 169 -7.87 -4.87 -2.30
N THR A 170 -6.93 -5.65 -1.80
CA THR A 170 -7.17 -6.66 -0.74
C THR A 170 -6.22 -6.39 0.41
N TRP A 171 -6.71 -6.46 1.64
CA TRP A 171 -5.92 -6.19 2.86
C TRP A 171 -6.19 -7.24 3.94
N GLY A 172 -5.17 -7.47 4.78
CA GLY A 172 -5.30 -8.31 5.97
C GLY A 172 -5.82 -7.55 7.19
N ALA A 173 -5.90 -8.23 8.34
CA ALA A 173 -6.51 -7.68 9.56
C ALA A 173 -5.66 -6.65 10.33
N MET A 174 -4.44 -6.34 9.86
CA MET A 174 -3.53 -5.35 10.48
C MET A 174 -3.35 -5.54 12.00
N GLY A 175 -3.11 -6.79 12.42
CA GLY A 175 -2.98 -7.12 13.84
C GLY A 175 -4.29 -7.04 14.64
N GLY A 176 -5.44 -7.16 13.97
CA GLY A 176 -6.77 -7.10 14.59
C GLY A 176 -7.38 -5.70 14.67
N LEU A 177 -6.65 -4.67 14.20
CA LEU A 177 -7.15 -3.28 14.17
C LEU A 177 -8.26 -3.07 13.12
N TYR A 178 -8.26 -3.88 12.07
CA TYR A 178 -9.24 -3.83 11.00
C TYR A 178 -9.72 -5.24 10.65
N MET A 179 -10.91 -5.34 10.08
CA MET A 179 -11.33 -6.58 9.43
C MET A 179 -10.57 -6.74 8.12
N ALA A 180 -10.03 -7.95 7.88
CA ALA A 180 -9.52 -8.30 6.56
C ALA A 180 -10.63 -8.19 5.52
N GLY A 181 -10.28 -7.77 4.31
CA GLY A 181 -11.29 -7.49 3.30
C GLY A 181 -10.72 -7.15 1.95
N PHE A 182 -11.63 -6.79 1.05
CA PHE A 182 -11.28 -6.27 -0.25
C PHE A 182 -12.28 -5.20 -0.66
N HIS A 183 -11.85 -4.35 -1.57
CA HIS A 183 -12.72 -3.44 -2.30
C HIS A 183 -12.34 -3.46 -3.77
N GLN A 184 -13.33 -3.25 -4.63
CA GLN A 184 -13.14 -3.28 -6.07
C GLN A 184 -13.99 -2.20 -6.73
N ALA A 185 -13.42 -1.53 -7.73
CA ALA A 185 -14.13 -0.55 -8.53
C ALA A 185 -13.61 -0.57 -9.97
N VAL A 186 -14.40 -0.02 -10.89
CA VAL A 186 -14.00 0.13 -12.30
C VAL A 186 -13.52 1.56 -12.52
N TRP A 187 -12.31 1.71 -13.06
CA TRP A 187 -11.75 3.00 -13.45
C TRP A 187 -12.01 3.25 -14.92
N ASN A 188 -13.05 4.04 -15.20
CA ASN A 188 -13.52 4.33 -16.55
C ASN A 188 -12.55 5.24 -17.33
N VAL A 189 -12.57 5.11 -18.65
CA VAL A 189 -11.71 5.85 -19.58
C VAL A 189 -11.97 7.35 -19.45
N GLY A 190 -10.90 8.16 -19.32
CA GLY A 190 -11.00 9.63 -19.30
C GLY A 190 -11.67 10.24 -18.05
N MET A 191 -12.17 9.45 -17.10
CA MET A 191 -12.80 9.98 -15.90
C MET A 191 -11.77 10.41 -14.86
N PHE A 192 -11.86 11.68 -14.45
CA PHE A 192 -11.11 12.22 -13.31
C PHE A 192 -11.82 11.85 -12.00
N ASN A 193 -11.14 11.17 -11.08
CA ASN A 193 -11.62 10.89 -9.71
C ASN A 193 -12.92 10.07 -9.56
N ALA A 194 -13.48 9.52 -10.62
CA ALA A 194 -14.72 8.77 -10.59
C ALA A 194 -14.55 7.36 -11.20
N TRP A 195 -14.54 6.39 -10.29
CA TRP A 195 -15.29 5.14 -10.37
C TRP A 195 -16.70 5.38 -10.86
#